data_AF-A0A3C2C415-F1
#
_entry.id   AF-A0A3C2C415-F1
#
_cell.length_a   1.000
_cell.length_b   1.000
_cell.length_c   1.000
_cell.angle_alpha   90.00
_cell.angle_beta   90.00
_cell.angle_gamma   90.00
#
_symmetry.space_group_name_H-M   'P 1'
#
loop_
_entity.id
_entity.type
_entity.pdbx_description
1 polymer ?
#
loop_
_entity_poly.entity_id
_entity_poly.type
_entity_poly.pdbx_seq_one_letter_code
_entity_poly.pdbx_strand_id
1 'polypeptide(L)' 'MSPEINLNDIISYLDRQPGVAAAYLFGSYARGRATNASDVAVLKALGE' A
#
# COMPACT_ATOMS: atom_id res chain seq x y z
N MET A 1 -8.82 11.39 -13.62
CA MET A 1 -7.59 10.57 -13.66
C MET A 1 -7.49 9.84 -12.34
N SER A 2 -7.26 8.53 -12.37
CA SER A 2 -6.91 7.78 -11.17
C SER A 2 -5.44 8.06 -10.85
N PRO A 3 -5.06 8.22 -9.58
CA PRO A 3 -3.65 8.37 -9.22
C PRO A 3 -2.88 7.11 -9.64
N GLU A 4 -1.69 7.28 -10.22
CA GLU A 4 -0.77 6.17 -10.45
C GLU A 4 0.06 5.95 -9.20
N ILE A 5 -0.06 4.76 -8.61
CA ILE A 5 0.83 4.32 -7.53
C ILE A 5 1.88 3.39 -8.13
N ASN A 6 3.15 3.66 -7.85
CA ASN A 6 4.21 2.69 -8.10
C ASN A 6 4.18 1.59 -7.02
N LEU A 7 3.34 0.57 -7.26
CA LEU A 7 3.21 -0.56 -6.34
C LEU A 7 4.53 -1.32 -6.15
N ASN A 8 5.42 -1.32 -7.16
CA ASN A 8 6.72 -2.01 -7.06
C ASN A 8 7.64 -1.37 -6.02
N ASP A 9 7.63 -0.05 -5.88
CA ASP A 9 8.43 0.66 -4.88
C ASP A 9 7.91 0.37 -3.47
N ILE A 10 6.59 0.33 -3.31
CA ILE A 10 5.93 0.00 -2.04
C ILE A 10 6.27 -1.44 -1.63
N ILE A 11 6.13 -2.40 -2.55
CA ILE A 11 6.48 -3.80 -2.32
C ILE A 11 7.96 -3.92 -1.96
N SER A 12 8.84 -3.32 -2.74
CA SER A 12 10.29 -3.35 -2.48
C SER A 12 10.68 -2.70 -1.15
N TYR A 13 9.95 -1.68 -0.71
CA TYR A 13 10.15 -1.09 0.62
C TYR A 13 9.70 -2.05 1.73
N LEU A 14 8.54 -2.68 1.59
CA LEU A 14 7.95 -3.59 2.56
C LEU A 14 8.75 -4.88 2.73
N ASP A 15 9.25 -5.46 1.63
CA ASP A 15 10.09 -6.67 1.65
C ASP A 15 11.40 -6.46 2.43
N ARG A 16 11.90 -5.22 2.48
CA ARG A 16 13.11 -4.87 3.24
C ARG A 16 12.86 -4.62 4.72
N GLN A 17 11.60 -4.56 5.16
CA GLN A 17 11.29 -4.30 6.56
C GLN A 17 11.27 -5.61 7.35
N PRO A 18 12.13 -5.76 8.38
CA PRO A 18 12.10 -6.94 9.22
C PRO A 18 10.74 -7.08 9.92
N GLY A 19 10.28 -8.33 10.04
CA GLY A 19 9.03 -8.67 10.70
C GLY A 19 7.76 -8.26 9.95
N VAL A 20 7.82 -7.78 8.70
CA VAL A 20 6.61 -7.75 7.84
C VAL A 20 6.30 -9.18 7.43
N ALA A 21 5.15 -9.71 7.85
CA ALA A 21 4.62 -10.96 7.32
C ALA A 21 3.70 -10.72 6.12
N ALA A 22 2.93 -9.63 6.17
CA ALA A 22 2.01 -9.25 5.10
C ALA A 22 1.73 -7.74 5.11
N ALA A 23 1.24 -7.23 3.97
CA ALA A 23 0.74 -5.88 3.84
C ALA A 23 -0.56 -5.86 3.05
N TYR A 24 -1.52 -5.03 3.48
CA TYR A 24 -2.85 -4.92 2.90
C TYR A 24 -3.11 -3.49 2.45
N LEU A 25 -3.54 -3.34 1.20
CA LEU A 25 -3.99 -2.06 0.67
C LEU A 25 -5.46 -1.83 1.03
N PHE A 26 -5.79 -0.64 1.52
CA PHE A 26 -7.15 -0.28 1.86
C PHE A 26 -7.49 1.17 1.49
N GLY A 27 -8.71 1.60 1.82
CA GLY A 27 -9.16 2.97 1.54
C GLY A 27 -9.69 3.17 0.11
N SER A 28 -9.68 4.42 -0.35
CA SER A 28 -10.26 4.82 -1.64
C SER A 28 -9.57 4.15 -2.83
N TYR A 29 -8.25 3.94 -2.76
CA TYR A 29 -7.49 3.28 -3.81
C TYR A 29 -7.88 1.81 -3.99
N ALA A 30 -7.94 1.05 -2.91
CA ALA A 30 -8.39 -0.36 -2.94
C ALA A 30 -9.84 -0.53 -3.44
N ARG A 31 -10.67 0.52 -3.35
CA ARG A 31 -12.07 0.53 -3.79
C ARG A 31 -12.28 1.12 -5.19
N GLY A 32 -11.21 1.51 -5.90
CA GLY A 32 -11.30 2.15 -7.21
C GLY A 32 -11.96 3.53 -7.19
N ARG A 33 -11.92 4.23 -6.05
CA ARG A 33 -12.51 5.58 -5.85
C ARG A 33 -11.47 6.64 -5.54
N ALA A 34 -10.19 6.34 -5.72
CA ALA A 34 -9.12 7.30 -5.46
C ALA A 34 -9.11 8.42 -6.50
N THR A 35 -8.79 9.62 -6.02
CA THR A 35 -8.54 10.82 -6.81
C THR A 35 -7.07 11.22 -6.70
N ASN A 36 -6.62 12.18 -7.50
CA ASN A 36 -5.25 12.69 -7.41
C ASN A 36 -4.91 13.36 -6.06
N ALA A 37 -5.91 13.68 -5.24
CA ALA A 37 -5.73 14.21 -3.90
C ALA A 37 -5.85 13.13 -2.80
N SER A 38 -6.14 11.88 -3.18
CA SER A 38 -6.24 10.77 -2.23
C SER A 38 -4.86 10.33 -1.78
N ASP A 39 -4.77 9.94 -0.51
CA ASP A 39 -3.64 9.24 0.05
C ASP A 39 -3.68 7.73 -0.27
N VAL A 40 -2.62 7.03 0.13
CA VAL A 40 -2.47 5.58 -0.02
C VAL A 40 -2.30 4.97 1.36
N ALA A 41 -3.25 4.13 1.75
CA ALA A 41 -3.26 3.53 3.08
C ALA A 41 -2.86 2.04 3.00
N VAL A 42 -1.81 1.68 3.74
CA VAL A 42 -1.27 0.31 3.82
C VAL A 42 -1.22 -0.15 5.26
N LEU A 43 -1.78 -1.33 5.55
CA LEU A 43 -1.75 -1.95 6.87
C LEU A 43 -0.70 -3.06 6.87
N LYS A 44 0.24 -3.01 7.81
CA LYS A 44 1.30 -4.01 7.98
C LYS A 44 0.88 -5.03 9.04
N ALA A 45 0.96 -6.31 8.71
CA ALA A 45 0.91 -7.40 9.68
C ALA A 45 2.33 -7.77 10.10
N LEU A 46 2.55 -7.90 11.41
CA LEU A 46 3.82 -8.34 11.98
C LEU A 46 3.86 -9.87 12.03
N GLY A 47 4.99 -10.46 11.63
CA GLY A 47 5.31 -11.85 11.94
C GLY A 47 5.88 -11.96 13.35
N GLU A 48 5.63 -13.09 14.01
CA GLU A 48 6.22 -13.45 15.31
C GLU A 48 7.74 -13.64 15.23
#